data_AF-A0A365QG15-F1
#
_entry.id   AF-A0A365QG15-F1
#
_cell.length_a   1.000
_cell.length_b   1.000
_cell.length_c   1.000
_cell.angle_alpha   90.00
_cell.angle_beta   90.00
_cell.angle_gamma   90.00
#
_symmetry.space_group_name_H-M   'P 1'
#
loop_
_entity.id
_entity.type
_entity.pdbx_description
1 polymer ?
#
loop_
_entity_poly.entity_id
_entity_poly.type
_entity_poly.pdbx_seq_one_letter_code
_entity_poly.pdbx_strand_id
1 'polypeptide(L)'
;SIAVFMRPDIGETFSEFRTFLAVLLMLLLFISISLVIASTYSIIRPVKKLKLATERLIDGDFETPIKQTRKDEIGTLQYHFNKMRESLGQVDQMRQHFVQNVSHEIKTPLTHIHHLLSELQQTSDKTLRQQYIN
;
A
#
# COMPACT_ATOMS: atom_id res chain seq x y z
N SER A 1 -14.82 -74.35 -45.24
CA SER A 1 -14.30 -73.50 -44.15
C SER A 1 -14.95 -72.14 -44.22
N ILE A 2 -15.97 -71.88 -43.39
CA ILE A 2 -16.72 -70.62 -43.40
C ILE A 2 -16.01 -69.66 -42.44
N ALA A 3 -15.33 -68.65 -42.98
CA ALA A 3 -14.77 -67.57 -42.19
C ALA A 3 -15.93 -66.66 -41.74
N VAL A 4 -16.27 -66.75 -40.46
CA VAL A 4 -17.18 -65.81 -39.80
C VAL A 4 -16.46 -64.46 -39.69
N PHE A 5 -16.77 -63.54 -40.60
CA PHE A 5 -16.36 -62.15 -40.47
C PHE A 5 -17.24 -61.49 -39.41
N MET A 6 -16.74 -61.44 -38.18
CA MET A 6 -17.29 -60.60 -37.13
C MET A 6 -17.14 -59.14 -37.58
N ARG A 7 -18.23 -58.46 -37.94
CA ARG A 7 -18.21 -57.02 -38.18
C ARG A 7 -18.09 -56.33 -36.81
N PRO A 8 -17.10 -55.45 -36.59
CA PRO A 8 -17.08 -54.65 -35.37
C PRO A 8 -18.34 -53.79 -35.34
N ASP A 9 -19.10 -53.89 -34.25
CA ASP A 9 -20.27 -53.05 -34.02
C ASP A 9 -19.79 -51.63 -33.74
N ILE A 10 -19.77 -50.82 -34.80
CA ILE A 10 -19.36 -49.42 -34.79
C ILE A 10 -20.24 -48.55 -33.89
N GLY A 11 -21.46 -48.99 -33.51
CA GLY A 11 -22.34 -48.22 -32.62
C GLY A 11 -21.78 -48.06 -31.20
N GLU A 12 -21.19 -49.13 -30.65
CA GLU A 12 -20.63 -49.14 -29.29
C GLU A 12 -19.37 -48.28 -29.21
N THR A 13 -18.48 -48.34 -30.21
CA THR A 13 -17.22 -47.58 -30.23
C THR A 13 -17.45 -46.07 -30.31
N PHE A 14 -18.48 -45.60 -31.02
CA PHE A 14 -18.87 -44.19 -31.03
C PHE A 14 -19.45 -43.73 -29.68
N SER A 15 -20.14 -44.61 -28.96
CA SER A 15 -20.69 -44.31 -27.63
C SER A 15 -19.58 -44.15 -26.59
N GLU A 16 -18.60 -45.06 -26.58
CA GLU A 16 -17.41 -45.00 -25.73
C GLU A 16 -16.55 -43.75 -26.02
N PHE A 17 -16.40 -43.38 -27.30
CA PHE A 17 -15.67 -42.17 -27.67
C PHE A 17 -16.36 -40.89 -27.15
N ARG A 18 -17.70 -40.83 -27.24
CA ARG A 18 -18.49 -39.69 -26.75
C ARG A 18 -18.39 -39.56 -25.22
N THR A 19 -18.48 -40.66 -24.48
CA THR A 19 -18.35 -40.63 -23.02
C THR A 19 -16.93 -40.24 -22.60
N PHE A 20 -15.90 -40.77 -23.27
CA PHE A 20 -14.52 -40.34 -23.06
C PHE A 20 -14.34 -38.83 -23.27
N LEU A 21 -14.85 -38.29 -24.39
CA LEU A 21 -14.76 -36.87 -24.68
C LEU A 21 -15.51 -36.02 -23.65
N ALA A 22 -16.70 -36.45 -23.22
CA ALA A 22 -17.48 -35.75 -22.20
C ALA A 22 -16.75 -35.70 -20.85
N VAL A 23 -16.13 -36.81 -20.43
CA VAL A 23 -15.34 -36.86 -19.19
C VAL A 23 -14.10 -35.97 -19.30
N LEU A 24 -13.40 -36.00 -20.44
CA LEU A 24 -12.25 -35.15 -20.69
C LEU A 24 -12.61 -33.67 -20.60
N LEU A 25 -13.70 -33.25 -21.24
CA LEU A 25 -14.18 -31.86 -21.19
C LEU A 25 -14.59 -31.45 -19.78
N MET A 26 -15.27 -32.33 -19.03
CA MET A 26 -15.63 -32.07 -17.64
C MET A 26 -14.38 -31.88 -16.77
N LEU A 27 -13.36 -32.73 -16.95
CA LEU A 27 -12.12 -32.65 -16.20
C LEU A 27 -11.34 -31.37 -16.53
N LEU A 28 -11.26 -30.98 -17.81
CA LEU A 28 -10.63 -29.72 -18.21
C LEU A 28 -11.35 -28.51 -17.64
N LEU A 29 -12.69 -28.51 -17.65
CA LEU A 29 -13.50 -27.46 -17.05
C LEU A 29 -13.28 -27.36 -15.54
N PHE A 30 -13.23 -28.51 -14.85
CA PHE A 30 -12.93 -28.56 -13.43
C PHE A 30 -11.55 -28.00 -13.09
N ILE A 31 -10.51 -28.42 -13.84
CA ILE A 31 -9.14 -27.90 -13.65
C ILE A 31 -9.08 -26.40 -13.92
N SER A 32 -9.74 -25.92 -14.98
CA SER A 32 -9.79 -24.50 -15.33
C SER A 32 -10.38 -23.65 -14.19
N ILE A 33 -11.54 -24.06 -13.67
CA ILE A 33 -12.20 -23.35 -12.55
C ILE A 33 -11.31 -23.39 -11.30
N SER A 34 -10.75 -24.56 -10.97
CA SER A 34 -9.86 -24.72 -9.82
C SER A 34 -8.64 -23.79 -9.91
N LEU A 35 -8.01 -23.69 -11.09
CA LEU A 35 -6.86 -22.81 -11.32
C LEU A 35 -7.22 -21.33 -11.15
N VAL A 36 -8.37 -20.89 -11.65
CA VAL A 36 -8.84 -19.51 -11.49
C VAL A 36 -9.04 -19.16 -10.02
N ILE A 37 -9.67 -20.06 -9.25
CA ILE A 37 -9.85 -19.88 -7.81
C ILE A 37 -8.49 -19.84 -7.11
N ALA A 38 -7.61 -20.80 -7.38
CA ALA A 38 -6.28 -20.84 -6.80
C ALA A 38 -5.48 -19.56 -7.09
N SER A 39 -5.47 -19.08 -8.33
CA SER A 39 -4.81 -17.83 -8.73
C SER A 39 -5.40 -16.62 -8.02
N THR A 40 -6.72 -16.56 -7.88
CA THR A 40 -7.41 -15.47 -7.17
C THR A 40 -6.95 -15.33 -5.73
N TYR A 41 -6.86 -16.45 -5.01
CA TYR A 41 -6.45 -16.45 -3.61
C TYR A 41 -4.93 -16.34 -3.44
N SER A 42 -4.17 -16.94 -4.35
CA SER A 42 -2.71 -17.01 -4.25
C SER A 42 -2.02 -15.74 -4.73
N ILE A 43 -2.56 -15.03 -5.72
CA ILE A 43 -1.87 -13.90 -6.37
C ILE A 43 -2.73 -12.64 -6.31
N ILE A 44 -3.95 -12.69 -6.86
CA ILE A 44 -4.76 -11.49 -7.09
C ILE A 44 -5.13 -10.80 -5.77
N ARG A 45 -5.61 -11.55 -4.77
CA ARG A 45 -6.00 -10.99 -3.47
C ARG A 45 -4.82 -10.34 -2.73
N PRO A 46 -3.65 -10.99 -2.54
CA PRO A 46 -2.49 -10.35 -1.94
C PRO A 46 -2.02 -9.09 -2.69
N VAL A 47 -1.98 -9.12 -4.03
CA VAL A 47 -1.58 -7.96 -4.84
C VAL A 47 -2.56 -6.80 -4.66
N LYS A 48 -3.88 -7.07 -4.64
CA LYS A 48 -4.89 -6.05 -4.36
C LYS A 48 -4.74 -5.46 -2.95
N LYS A 49 -4.39 -6.27 -1.95
CA LYS A 49 -4.10 -5.77 -0.59
C LYS A 49 -2.88 -4.85 -0.56
N LEU A 50 -1.81 -5.22 -1.25
CA LEU A 50 -0.63 -4.37 -1.42
C LEU A 50 -1.00 -3.06 -2.09
N LYS A 51 -1.77 -3.09 -3.18
CA LYS A 51 -2.25 -1.88 -3.86
C LYS A 51 -2.96 -0.93 -2.88
N LEU A 52 -3.95 -1.44 -2.13
CA LEU A 52 -4.72 -0.63 -1.17
C LEU A 52 -3.84 -0.08 -0.05
N ALA A 53 -2.87 -0.87 0.42
CA ALA A 53 -1.92 -0.41 1.43
C ALA A 53 -0.99 0.68 0.89
N THR A 54 -0.57 0.56 -0.37
CA THR A 54 0.22 1.60 -1.05
C THR A 54 -0.57 2.89 -1.22
N GLU A 55 -1.85 2.82 -1.59
CA GLU A 55 -2.73 4.01 -1.67
C GLU A 55 -2.80 4.73 -0.32
N ARG A 56 -3.02 3.99 0.78
CA ARG A 56 -2.99 4.55 2.14
C ARG A 56 -1.63 5.15 2.51
N LEU A 57 -0.55 4.48 2.14
CA LEU A 57 0.82 4.97 2.40
C LEU A 57 1.09 6.29 1.68
N ILE A 58 0.59 6.45 0.46
CA ILE A 58 0.68 7.71 -0.31
C ILE A 58 -0.09 8.84 0.41
N ASP A 59 -1.22 8.51 1.03
CA ASP A 59 -2.02 9.45 1.82
C ASP A 59 -1.41 9.77 3.21
N GLY A 60 -0.23 9.22 3.53
CA GLY A 60 0.51 9.49 4.76
C GLY A 60 0.20 8.54 5.93
N ASP A 61 -0.47 7.43 5.69
CA ASP A 61 -0.65 6.38 6.70
C ASP A 61 0.60 5.49 6.82
N PHE A 62 1.46 5.87 7.75
CA PHE A 62 2.66 5.11 8.09
C PHE A 62 2.44 4.11 9.24
N GLU A 63 1.30 4.15 9.92
CA GLU A 63 1.08 3.39 11.16
C GLU A 63 0.51 1.98 10.91
N THR A 64 -0.05 1.74 9.73
CA THR A 64 -0.74 0.48 9.44
C THR A 64 0.12 -0.49 8.63
N PRO A 65 0.70 -1.55 9.25
CA PRO A 65 1.44 -2.56 8.52
C PRO A 65 0.52 -3.52 7.77
N ILE A 66 1.05 -4.14 6.72
CA ILE A 66 0.43 -5.30 6.10
C ILE A 66 0.93 -6.58 6.77
N LYS A 67 0.03 -7.51 7.08
CA LYS A 67 0.40 -8.79 7.68
C LYS A 67 1.16 -9.65 6.66
N GLN A 68 2.39 -10.03 6.98
CA GLN A 68 3.13 -11.03 6.23
C GLN A 68 2.57 -12.41 6.56
N THR A 69 1.95 -13.09 5.61
CA THR A 69 1.31 -14.40 5.84
C THR A 69 1.96 -15.53 5.04
N ARG A 70 3.01 -15.23 4.27
CA ARG A 70 3.59 -16.15 3.28
C ARG A 70 5.12 -16.05 3.27
N LYS A 71 5.76 -17.10 2.77
CA LYS A 71 7.23 -17.22 2.64
C LYS A 71 7.69 -17.30 1.16
N ASP A 72 6.83 -16.88 0.24
CA ASP A 72 7.12 -16.78 -1.19
C ASP A 72 7.46 -15.34 -1.58
N GLU A 73 7.60 -15.07 -2.87
CA GLU A 73 7.93 -13.75 -3.43
C GLU A 73 6.92 -12.68 -3.01
N ILE A 74 5.64 -13.04 -2.87
CA ILE A 74 4.60 -12.14 -2.39
C ILE A 74 4.83 -11.81 -0.91
N GLY A 75 5.19 -12.81 -0.10
CA GLY A 75 5.59 -12.61 1.30
C GLY A 75 6.81 -11.71 1.44
N THR A 76 7.82 -11.89 0.58
CA THR A 76 9.01 -11.04 0.52
C THR A 76 8.65 -9.60 0.14
N LEU A 77 7.77 -9.41 -0.85
CA LEU A 77 7.28 -8.08 -1.22
C LEU A 77 6.53 -7.41 -0.07
N GLN A 78 5.73 -8.16 0.69
CA GLN A 78 5.05 -7.64 1.88
C GLN A 78 6.05 -7.16 2.96
N TYR A 79 7.13 -7.91 3.16
CA TYR A 79 8.21 -7.54 4.06
C TYR A 79 8.89 -6.23 3.63
N HIS A 80 9.28 -6.12 2.36
CA HIS A 80 9.93 -4.91 1.84
C HIS A 80 9.01 -3.69 1.85
N PHE A 81 7.72 -3.88 1.55
CA PHE A 81 6.73 -2.80 1.68
C PHE A 81 6.67 -2.27 3.11
N ASN A 82 6.61 -3.14 4.12
CA ASN A 82 6.59 -2.71 5.52
C ASN A 82 7.88 -1.97 5.92
N LYS A 83 9.04 -2.38 5.40
CA LYS A 83 10.30 -1.66 5.63
C LYS A 83 10.31 -0.28 4.99
N MET A 84 9.79 -0.15 3.78
CA MET A 84 9.60 1.14 3.13
C MET A 84 8.64 2.04 3.91
N ARG A 85 7.50 1.52 4.37
CA ARG A 85 6.56 2.23 5.24
C ARG A 85 7.24 2.77 6.51
N GLU A 86 7.97 1.91 7.22
CA GLU A 86 8.71 2.30 8.44
C GLU A 86 9.71 3.42 8.15
N SER A 87 10.49 3.30 7.08
CA SER A 87 11.48 4.31 6.70
C SER A 87 10.83 5.65 6.35
N LEU A 88 9.73 5.65 5.59
CA LEU A 88 9.01 6.88 5.25
C LEU A 88 8.38 7.53 6.49
N GLY A 89 7.80 6.74 7.40
CA GLY A 89 7.25 7.25 8.64
C GLY A 89 8.30 7.94 9.52
N GLN A 90 9.51 7.35 9.61
CA GLN A 90 10.63 7.97 10.32
C GLN A 90 11.05 9.30 9.68
N VAL A 91 11.09 9.36 8.34
CA VAL A 91 11.42 10.60 7.62
C VAL A 91 10.38 11.68 7.87
N ASP A 92 9.08 11.36 7.87
CA ASP A 92 8.04 12.35 8.16
C ASP A 92 8.09 12.84 9.61
N GLN A 93 8.30 11.94 10.58
CA GLN A 93 8.49 12.32 11.99
C GLN A 93 9.68 13.26 12.17
N MET A 94 10.83 12.96 11.55
CA MET A 94 12.00 13.84 11.59
C MET A 94 11.70 15.22 10.98
N ARG A 95 10.96 15.25 9.85
CA ARG A 95 10.54 16.50 9.22
C ARG A 95 9.65 17.32 10.14
N GLN A 96 8.67 16.71 10.80
CA GLN A 96 7.76 17.38 11.74
C GLN A 96 8.53 17.95 12.94
N HIS A 97 9.40 17.15 13.56
CA HIS A 97 10.25 17.59 14.66
C HIS A 97 11.18 18.74 14.26
N PHE A 98 11.76 18.68 13.06
CA PHE A 98 12.60 19.76 12.54
C PHE A 98 11.81 21.07 12.40
N VAL A 99 10.64 21.03 11.76
CA VAL A 99 9.79 22.22 11.60
C VAL A 99 9.39 22.81 12.96
N GLN A 100 9.02 21.95 13.91
CA GLN A 100 8.67 22.38 15.25
C GLN A 100 9.85 23.05 15.97
N ASN A 101 11.02 22.41 15.97
CA ASN A 101 12.20 22.91 16.65
C ASN A 101 12.66 24.25 16.07
N VAL A 102 12.75 24.36 14.74
CA VAL A 102 13.12 25.61 14.07
C VAL A 102 12.11 26.72 14.36
N SER A 103 10.81 26.41 14.37
CA SER A 103 9.78 27.40 14.71
C SER A 103 9.93 27.94 16.12
N HIS A 104 10.23 27.07 17.10
CA HIS A 104 10.49 27.47 18.47
C HIS A 104 11.77 28.31 18.59
N GLU A 105 12.86 27.89 17.95
CA GLU A 105 14.14 28.58 17.99
C GLU A 105 14.10 29.96 17.33
N ILE A 106 13.28 30.17 16.29
CA ILE A 106 13.10 31.48 15.64
C ILE A 106 12.18 32.40 16.45
N LYS A 107 11.13 31.86 17.10
CA LYS A 107 10.17 32.66 17.87
C LYS A 107 10.84 33.42 19.03
N THR A 108 11.79 32.79 19.69
CA THR A 108 12.53 33.37 20.83
C THR A 108 13.26 34.67 20.45
N PRO A 109 14.24 34.68 19.54
CA PRO A 109 14.96 35.90 19.15
C PRO A 109 14.03 36.96 18.55
N LEU A 110 13.01 36.56 17.78
CA LEU A 110 12.04 37.51 17.24
C LEU A 110 11.25 38.23 18.34
N THR A 111 10.87 37.51 19.39
CA THR A 111 10.19 38.09 20.57
C THR A 111 11.11 39.09 21.27
N HIS A 112 12.40 38.78 21.41
CA HIS A 112 13.38 39.70 21.99
C HIS A 112 13.55 40.97 21.15
N ILE A 113 13.65 40.86 19.82
CA ILE A 113 13.73 42.01 18.91
C ILE A 113 12.48 42.88 19.03
N HIS A 114 11.29 42.26 19.05
CA HIS A 114 10.03 42.99 19.19
C HIS A 114 9.93 43.74 20.54
N HIS A 115 10.42 43.11 21.62
CA HIS A 115 10.50 43.75 22.94
C HIS A 115 11.43 44.97 22.92
N LEU A 116 12.63 44.83 22.36
CA LEU A 116 13.59 45.93 22.25
C LEU A 116 13.02 47.10 21.43
N LEU A 117 12.37 46.82 20.31
CA LEU A 117 11.71 47.85 19.49
C LEU A 117 10.59 48.57 20.25
N SER A 118 9.81 47.82 21.05
CA SER A 118 8.73 48.39 21.87
C SER A 118 9.27 49.30 22.98
N GLU A 119 10.37 48.92 23.63
CA GLU A 119 11.05 49.76 24.62
C GLU A 119 11.57 51.06 23.98
N LEU A 120 12.22 50.97 22.82
CA LEU A 120 12.72 52.15 22.11
C LEU A 120 11.59 53.11 21.72
N GLN A 121 10.48 52.60 21.18
CA GLN A 121 9.31 53.43 20.86
C GLN A 121 8.75 54.14 22.09
N GLN A 122 8.58 53.40 23.20
CA GLN A 122 8.03 53.94 24.43
C GLN A 122 8.96 54.98 25.08
N THR A 123 10.29 54.81 24.92
CA THR A 123 11.28 55.78 25.41
C THR A 123 11.24 57.07 24.57
N SER A 124 11.14 56.95 23.24
CA SER A 124 11.00 58.08 22.31
C SER A 124 9.72 58.90 22.55
N ASP A 125 8.61 58.24 22.87
CA ASP A 125 7.35 58.90 23.22
C ASP A 125 7.43 59.64 24.57
N LYS A 126 8.14 59.09 25.56
CA LYS A 126 8.37 59.74 26.86
C LYS A 126 9.24 60.98 26.72
N THR A 127 10.32 60.93 25.95
CA THR A 127 11.19 62.11 25.71
C THR A 127 10.45 63.20 24.94
N LEU A 128 9.64 62.84 23.94
CA LEU A 128 8.76 63.79 23.26
C LEU A 128 7.78 64.44 24.25
N ARG A 129 7.10 63.66 25.09
CA ARG A 129 6.21 64.21 26.13
C ARG A 129 6.92 65.16 27.09
N GLN A 130 8.12 64.81 27.57
CA GLN A 130 8.87 65.66 28.51
C GLN A 130 9.25 67.01 27.89
N GLN A 131 9.44 67.07 26.57
CA GLN A 131 9.83 68.28 25.84
C GLN A 131 8.66 69.23 25.55
N TYR A 132 7.42 68.76 25.54
CA TYR A 132 6.22 69.60 25.37
C TYR A 132 5.60 70.08 26.69
N ILE A 133 6.07 69.59 27.84
CA ILE A 133 5.55 69.98 29.17
C ILE A 133 6.46 71.03 29.85
N ASN A 134 7.50 71.52 29.15
CA ASN A 134 8.33 72.65 29.59
C ASN A 134 8.10 73.88 28.70
#